data_AF-A0A967YBS5-F1
#
_entry.id   AF-A0A967YBS5-F1
#
_cell.length_a   1.000
_cell.length_b   1.000
_cell.length_c   1.000
_cell.angle_alpha   90.00
_cell.angle_beta   90.00
_cell.angle_gamma   90.00
#
_symmetry.space_group_name_H-M   'P 1'
#
loop_
_entity.id
_entity.type
_entity.pdbx_description
1 polymer ?
#
loop_
_entity_poly.entity_id
_entity_poly.type
_entity_poly.pdbx_seq_one_letter_code
_entity_poly.pdbx_strand_id
1 'polypeptide(L)'
;MLKITNFIVIISLLIVPLSPVLAVEFNPNYVLSDEDLTDYNSMSLEDIQKFLERKGSYLANYITEDTDGIMKTAAEIIHRVANTWVISPKFILALIQKEQSLVEDPSPTQKQLDWAAGYAVCDSCTTQDEQIQRWRGFAKQIRSSAMQYREGYLVDLAEYGVTSAGYGPGKIIEIDDQIVIPYNNATAANYTYTPHIHGNQSLWNIWQRWFTQLYPNGSLLQAAGEPGIWLIQYGQKRPFHSMAALLSRYDLGKVIPVSKTDLDRYEDGKAIKFPEYSLLRSPRGTVFLLDGDKRRGIDSWDTFKTIGFNPDEIIDVEWSDINLYGEGEMITLETVYPQGALLQDNTTGGVYWIQDGKKYPIWSREIMATRFGNWFIQQVSPQELEQYETMPPVGFKDGELLKMVGNPSVYVVSEGVLRPIPSADVFEGMGYRWENIIETTEKALSLHEIGEALYILSGDVETAGN
;
A
#
# COMPACT_ATOMS: atom_id res chain seq x y z
N MET A 1 30.18 27.10 -58.53
CA MET A 1 30.82 25.94 -57.86
C MET A 1 30.67 26.11 -56.36
N LEU A 2 29.62 25.54 -55.77
CA LEU A 2 29.43 25.52 -54.31
C LEU A 2 30.17 24.30 -53.75
N LYS A 3 31.05 24.49 -52.77
CA LYS A 3 31.69 23.40 -52.00
C LYS A 3 30.76 23.01 -50.85
N ILE A 4 30.35 21.75 -50.81
CA ILE A 4 29.62 21.13 -49.70
C ILE A 4 30.65 20.48 -48.79
N THR A 5 30.68 20.89 -47.52
CA THR A 5 31.55 20.31 -46.48
C THR A 5 30.72 19.30 -45.70
N ASN A 6 31.05 18.00 -45.83
CA ASN A 6 30.40 16.93 -45.05
C ASN A 6 30.97 16.92 -43.63
N PHE A 7 30.09 17.00 -42.63
CA PHE A 7 30.42 16.78 -41.22
C PHE A 7 29.98 15.36 -40.84
N ILE A 8 30.92 14.50 -40.50
CA ILE A 8 30.66 13.13 -40.00
C ILE A 8 30.53 13.23 -38.48
N VAL A 9 29.35 12.94 -37.94
CA VAL A 9 29.11 12.82 -36.51
C VAL A 9 29.36 11.36 -36.12
N ILE A 10 30.40 11.11 -35.34
CA ILE A 10 30.68 9.81 -34.71
C ILE A 10 29.87 9.75 -33.42
N ILE A 11 28.82 8.92 -33.41
CA ILE A 11 28.04 8.61 -32.20
C ILE A 11 28.79 7.51 -31.44
N SER A 12 29.44 7.88 -30.34
CA SER A 12 30.02 6.92 -29.40
C SER A 12 28.91 6.38 -28.50
N LEU A 13 28.52 5.12 -28.68
CA LEU A 13 27.62 4.42 -27.76
C LEU A 13 28.37 4.21 -26.43
N LEU A 14 28.01 4.95 -25.39
CA LEU A 14 28.41 4.63 -24.02
C LEU A 14 27.59 3.41 -23.58
N ILE A 15 28.23 2.24 -23.50
CA ILE A 15 27.66 1.08 -22.83
C ILE A 15 27.89 1.30 -21.33
N VAL A 16 26.84 1.77 -20.63
CA VAL A 16 26.84 1.85 -19.17
C VAL A 16 26.66 0.43 -18.63
N PRO A 17 27.55 -0.09 -17.77
CA PRO A 17 27.34 -1.38 -17.15
C PRO A 17 26.13 -1.30 -16.21
N LEU A 18 25.14 -2.15 -16.43
CA LEU A 18 24.05 -2.38 -15.48
C LEU A 18 24.65 -2.95 -14.19
N SER A 19 24.64 -2.16 -13.12
CA SER A 19 24.86 -2.68 -11.77
C SER A 19 23.62 -3.50 -11.36
N PRO A 20 23.79 -4.66 -10.70
CA PRO A 20 22.65 -5.43 -10.23
C PRO A 20 21.93 -4.69 -9.10
N VAL A 21 20.61 -4.56 -9.27
CA VAL A 21 19.64 -4.09 -8.28
C VAL A 21 19.86 -4.85 -6.97
N LEU A 22 20.05 -4.14 -5.85
CA LEU A 22 19.90 -4.77 -4.54
C LEU A 22 18.41 -4.97 -4.26
N ALA A 23 17.91 -6.12 -4.72
CA ALA A 23 16.63 -6.67 -4.30
C ALA A 23 16.61 -6.82 -2.78
N VAL A 24 15.42 -6.86 -2.16
CA VAL A 24 15.33 -7.63 -0.90
C VAL A 24 15.78 -9.03 -1.27
N GLU A 25 16.93 -9.41 -0.75
CA GLU A 25 17.39 -10.76 -0.91
C GLU A 25 16.47 -11.63 -0.05
N PHE A 26 15.98 -12.73 -0.63
CA PHE A 26 15.22 -13.70 0.12
C PHE A 26 16.05 -14.12 1.35
N ASN A 27 15.53 -13.83 2.54
CA ASN A 27 16.17 -14.25 3.78
C ASN A 27 15.69 -15.67 4.11
N PRO A 28 16.52 -16.71 3.98
CA PRO A 28 16.09 -18.07 4.27
C PRO A 28 15.73 -18.25 5.75
N ASN A 29 16.16 -17.37 6.65
CA ASN A 29 15.81 -17.39 8.07
C ASN A 29 14.45 -16.75 8.39
N TYR A 30 13.84 -16.05 7.43
CA TYR A 30 12.57 -15.35 7.59
C TYR A 30 11.74 -15.44 6.30
N VAL A 31 10.90 -16.46 6.21
CA VAL A 31 10.08 -16.73 5.01
C VAL A 31 8.78 -15.94 5.03
N LEU A 32 8.11 -15.90 6.19
CA LEU A 32 6.81 -15.26 6.39
C LEU A 32 6.64 -14.90 7.87
N SER A 33 5.88 -13.86 8.19
CA SER A 33 5.55 -13.54 9.58
C SER A 33 4.53 -14.52 10.16
N ASP A 34 4.49 -14.65 11.50
CA ASP A 34 3.47 -15.48 12.18
C ASP A 34 2.07 -14.89 11.98
N GLU A 35 1.94 -13.57 11.92
CA GLU A 35 0.70 -12.85 11.66
C GLU A 35 0.21 -13.10 10.23
N ASP A 36 1.08 -12.94 9.23
CA ASP A 36 0.74 -13.21 7.82
C ASP A 36 0.26 -14.64 7.58
N LEU A 37 0.82 -15.62 8.32
CA LEU A 37 0.37 -17.02 8.27
C LEU A 37 -1.01 -17.21 8.91
N THR A 38 -1.32 -16.48 9.99
CA THR A 38 -2.47 -16.76 10.87
C THR A 38 -3.60 -15.73 10.81
N ASP A 39 -3.44 -14.64 10.05
CA ASP A 39 -4.48 -13.64 9.84
C ASP A 39 -5.58 -14.16 8.91
N TYR A 40 -6.47 -14.96 9.49
CA TYR A 40 -7.62 -15.55 8.83
C TYR A 40 -8.65 -14.53 8.35
N ASN A 41 -8.59 -13.28 8.84
CA ASN A 41 -9.44 -12.17 8.43
C ASN A 41 -8.81 -11.31 7.33
N SER A 42 -7.61 -11.65 6.85
CA SER A 42 -6.88 -10.88 5.83
C SER A 42 -7.60 -10.73 4.49
N MET A 43 -8.65 -11.54 4.22
CA MET A 43 -9.53 -11.40 3.07
C MET A 43 -10.94 -11.90 3.42
N SER A 44 -11.96 -11.13 3.05
CA SER A 44 -13.35 -11.61 3.07
C SER A 44 -13.62 -12.60 1.93
N LEU A 45 -14.77 -13.28 1.96
CA LEU A 45 -15.22 -14.12 0.84
C LEU A 45 -15.26 -13.33 -0.49
N GLU A 46 -15.72 -12.08 -0.44
CA GLU A 46 -15.78 -11.22 -1.62
C GLU A 46 -14.38 -10.86 -2.14
N ASP A 47 -13.43 -10.60 -1.25
CA ASP A 47 -12.04 -10.30 -1.62
C ASP A 47 -11.36 -11.50 -2.29
N ILE A 48 -11.59 -12.72 -1.78
CA ILE A 48 -11.04 -13.95 -2.37
C ILE A 48 -11.62 -14.14 -3.78
N GLN A 49 -12.93 -13.97 -3.95
CA GLN A 49 -13.59 -14.09 -5.25
C GLN A 49 -13.02 -13.07 -6.24
N LYS A 50 -12.98 -11.79 -5.86
CA LYS A 50 -12.41 -10.72 -6.70
C LYS A 50 -10.94 -10.95 -7.02
N PHE A 51 -10.16 -11.48 -6.08
CA PHE A 51 -8.75 -11.79 -6.31
C PHE A 51 -8.59 -12.85 -7.40
N LEU A 52 -9.35 -13.95 -7.33
CA LEU A 52 -9.34 -15.00 -8.36
C LEU A 52 -9.79 -14.46 -9.73
N GLU A 53 -10.80 -13.60 -9.77
CA GLU A 53 -11.28 -12.94 -10.99
C GLU A 53 -10.21 -12.03 -11.61
N ARG A 54 -9.56 -11.18 -10.80
CA ARG A 54 -8.49 -10.27 -11.24
C ARG A 54 -7.29 -11.04 -11.79
N LYS A 55 -7.01 -12.23 -11.26
CA LYS A 55 -5.95 -13.13 -11.75
C LYS A 55 -6.31 -13.86 -13.03
N GLY A 56 -7.55 -13.74 -13.53
CA GLY A 56 -8.02 -14.52 -14.68
C GLY A 56 -8.05 -16.03 -14.39
N SER A 57 -8.20 -16.40 -13.10
CA SER A 57 -8.07 -17.77 -12.63
C SER A 57 -9.23 -18.65 -13.08
N TYR A 58 -8.96 -19.91 -13.43
CA TYR A 58 -10.01 -20.92 -13.55
C TYR A 58 -10.81 -21.08 -12.25
N LEU A 59 -10.16 -20.90 -11.09
CA LEU A 59 -10.79 -21.05 -9.78
C LEU A 59 -11.90 -20.03 -9.51
N ALA A 60 -11.91 -18.89 -10.21
CA ALA A 60 -12.94 -17.87 -10.06
C ALA A 60 -14.36 -18.40 -10.36
N ASN A 61 -14.48 -19.40 -11.23
CA ASN A 61 -15.75 -20.04 -11.60
C ASN A 61 -15.82 -21.51 -11.19
N TYR A 62 -14.82 -22.02 -10.48
CA TYR A 62 -14.72 -23.42 -10.14
C TYR A 62 -15.65 -23.78 -8.99
N ILE A 63 -16.49 -24.80 -9.20
CA ILE A 63 -17.42 -25.33 -8.20
C ILE A 63 -17.13 -26.82 -8.01
N THR A 64 -16.97 -27.25 -6.77
CA THR A 64 -16.68 -28.65 -6.43
C THR A 64 -17.34 -29.03 -5.11
N GLU A 65 -17.48 -30.33 -4.87
CA GLU A 65 -17.90 -30.86 -3.58
C GLU A 65 -16.86 -30.51 -2.50
N ASP A 66 -17.32 -29.90 -1.40
CA ASP A 66 -16.52 -29.63 -0.21
C ASP A 66 -16.55 -30.83 0.76
N THR A 67 -15.78 -30.76 1.85
CA THR A 67 -15.64 -31.85 2.84
C THR A 67 -16.92 -32.20 3.63
N ASP A 68 -17.99 -31.40 3.49
CA ASP A 68 -19.33 -31.67 4.02
C ASP A 68 -20.28 -32.27 2.96
N GLY A 69 -19.81 -32.55 1.76
CA GLY A 69 -20.61 -33.09 0.65
C GLY A 69 -21.43 -32.02 -0.11
N ILE A 70 -21.26 -30.74 0.20
CA ILE A 70 -22.01 -29.65 -0.45
C ILE A 70 -21.14 -29.00 -1.53
N MET A 71 -21.73 -28.77 -2.71
CA MET A 71 -21.08 -28.03 -3.79
C MET A 71 -20.85 -26.58 -3.38
N LYS A 72 -19.60 -26.12 -3.47
CA LYS A 72 -19.19 -24.75 -3.17
C LYS A 72 -18.20 -24.24 -4.21
N THR A 73 -18.16 -22.93 -4.38
CA THR A 73 -17.12 -22.25 -5.15
C THR A 73 -15.75 -22.42 -4.49
N ALA A 74 -14.68 -22.28 -5.26
CA ALA A 74 -13.32 -22.27 -4.72
C ALA A 74 -13.13 -21.20 -3.63
N ALA A 75 -13.71 -20.01 -3.83
CA ALA A 75 -13.64 -18.91 -2.87
C ALA A 75 -14.33 -19.26 -1.54
N GLU A 76 -15.53 -19.86 -1.58
CA GLU A 76 -16.23 -20.32 -0.38
C GLU A 76 -15.45 -21.39 0.38
N ILE A 77 -14.81 -22.33 -0.34
CA ILE A 77 -13.99 -23.39 0.26
C ILE A 77 -12.78 -22.77 0.97
N ILE A 78 -12.04 -21.88 0.30
CA ILE A 78 -10.87 -21.19 0.87
C ILE A 78 -11.29 -20.39 2.10
N HIS A 79 -12.32 -19.55 1.99
CA HIS A 79 -12.81 -18.73 3.09
C HIS A 79 -13.23 -19.58 4.30
N ARG A 80 -14.01 -20.64 4.08
CA ARG A 80 -14.44 -21.55 5.15
C ARG A 80 -13.25 -22.22 5.83
N VAL A 81 -12.30 -22.74 5.05
CA VAL A 81 -11.12 -23.43 5.58
C VAL A 81 -10.25 -22.46 6.38
N ALA A 82 -9.99 -21.26 5.87
CA ALA A 82 -9.25 -20.20 6.55
C ALA A 82 -9.85 -19.90 7.93
N ASN A 83 -11.16 -19.66 7.99
CA ASN A 83 -11.88 -19.42 9.25
C ASN A 83 -11.87 -20.64 10.19
N THR A 84 -11.98 -21.86 9.66
CA THR A 84 -12.01 -23.09 10.48
C THR A 84 -10.68 -23.34 11.18
N TRP A 85 -9.57 -23.15 10.47
CA TRP A 85 -8.23 -23.46 10.97
C TRP A 85 -7.43 -22.23 11.38
N VAL A 86 -8.02 -21.03 11.34
CA VAL A 86 -7.35 -19.78 11.72
C VAL A 86 -6.03 -19.62 10.95
N ILE A 87 -6.10 -19.82 9.63
CA ILE A 87 -5.00 -19.67 8.67
C ILE A 87 -5.40 -18.60 7.65
N SER A 88 -4.45 -17.77 7.26
CA SER A 88 -4.64 -16.68 6.31
C SER A 88 -5.12 -17.16 4.94
N PRO A 89 -6.22 -16.60 4.38
CA PRO A 89 -6.61 -16.81 2.99
C PRO A 89 -5.50 -16.43 2.01
N LYS A 90 -4.76 -15.36 2.28
CA LYS A 90 -3.60 -14.94 1.45
C LYS A 90 -2.54 -16.04 1.40
N PHE A 91 -2.27 -16.67 2.55
CA PHE A 91 -1.32 -17.79 2.62
C PHE A 91 -1.82 -19.02 1.85
N ILE A 92 -3.10 -19.39 1.99
CA ILE A 92 -3.68 -20.53 1.25
C ILE A 92 -3.55 -20.31 -0.27
N LEU A 93 -3.85 -19.09 -0.74
CA LEU A 93 -3.71 -18.71 -2.15
C LEU A 93 -2.25 -18.81 -2.62
N ALA A 94 -1.31 -18.25 -1.85
CA ALA A 94 0.11 -18.32 -2.17
C ALA A 94 0.64 -19.77 -2.19
N LEU A 95 0.16 -20.60 -1.25
CA LEU A 95 0.51 -22.01 -1.17
C LEU A 95 0.07 -22.78 -2.42
N ILE A 96 -1.19 -22.70 -2.82
CA ILE A 96 -1.68 -23.46 -3.99
C ILE A 96 -1.09 -22.95 -5.31
N GLN A 97 -0.64 -21.70 -5.35
CA GLN A 97 0.14 -21.17 -6.47
C GLN A 97 1.54 -21.75 -6.50
N LYS A 98 2.23 -21.77 -5.36
CA LYS A 98 3.56 -22.38 -5.24
C LYS A 98 3.54 -23.85 -5.63
N GLU A 99 2.51 -24.57 -5.20
CA GLU A 99 2.42 -26.03 -5.33
C GLU A 99 1.94 -26.47 -6.72
N GLN A 100 0.94 -25.80 -7.29
CA GLN A 100 0.28 -26.26 -8.52
C GLN A 100 0.00 -25.14 -9.54
N SER A 101 0.52 -23.92 -9.31
CA SER A 101 0.27 -22.73 -10.16
C SER A 101 -1.21 -22.40 -10.38
N LEU A 102 -2.09 -22.86 -9.48
CA LEU A 102 -3.53 -22.89 -9.70
C LEU A 102 -4.21 -21.51 -9.77
N VAL A 103 -3.67 -20.51 -9.07
CA VAL A 103 -4.31 -19.19 -9.00
C VAL A 103 -4.14 -18.44 -10.32
N GLU A 104 -2.96 -18.51 -10.94
CA GLU A 104 -2.67 -17.79 -12.20
C GLU A 104 -2.91 -18.66 -13.46
N ASP A 105 -3.34 -19.92 -13.31
CA ASP A 105 -3.64 -20.83 -14.43
C ASP A 105 -5.12 -20.72 -14.87
N PRO A 106 -5.41 -20.25 -16.11
CA PRO A 106 -6.78 -20.18 -16.64
C PRO A 106 -7.33 -21.54 -17.09
N SER A 107 -6.49 -22.59 -17.14
CA SER A 107 -6.85 -23.91 -17.68
C SER A 107 -6.12 -25.07 -16.97
N PRO A 108 -6.28 -25.22 -15.65
CA PRO A 108 -5.56 -26.23 -14.88
C PRO A 108 -6.03 -27.64 -15.22
N THR A 109 -5.10 -28.58 -15.14
CA THR A 109 -5.40 -30.01 -15.24
C THR A 109 -6.17 -30.50 -14.02
N GLN A 110 -6.93 -31.58 -14.18
CA GLN A 110 -7.59 -32.24 -13.05
C GLN A 110 -6.58 -32.66 -11.96
N LYS A 111 -5.35 -33.03 -12.36
CA LYS A 111 -4.29 -33.38 -11.41
C LYS A 111 -3.93 -32.21 -10.50
N GLN A 112 -3.80 -30.99 -11.05
CA GLN A 112 -3.54 -29.79 -10.26
C GLN A 112 -4.67 -29.57 -9.24
N LEU A 113 -5.94 -29.69 -9.66
CA LEU A 113 -7.09 -29.54 -8.76
C LEU A 113 -7.15 -30.63 -7.68
N ASP A 114 -6.83 -31.87 -8.05
CA ASP A 114 -6.84 -33.03 -7.17
C ASP A 114 -5.77 -32.98 -6.08
N TRP A 115 -4.64 -32.32 -6.36
CA TRP A 115 -3.48 -32.19 -5.49
C TRP A 115 -3.10 -30.73 -5.29
N ALA A 116 -4.10 -29.86 -5.13
CA ALA A 116 -3.98 -28.40 -5.16
C ALA A 116 -2.90 -27.80 -4.24
N ALA A 117 -2.62 -28.45 -3.12
CA ALA A 117 -1.57 -28.04 -2.19
C ALA A 117 -0.41 -29.05 -2.14
N GLY A 118 -0.40 -30.12 -2.94
CA GLY A 118 0.62 -31.17 -2.83
C GLY A 118 0.57 -31.97 -1.52
N TYR A 119 -0.47 -31.79 -0.69
CA TYR A 119 -0.56 -32.43 0.61
C TYR A 119 -0.57 -33.96 0.48
N ALA A 120 0.29 -34.60 1.30
CA ALA A 120 0.57 -36.04 1.33
C ALA A 120 1.36 -36.60 0.12
N VAL A 121 1.85 -35.76 -0.80
CA VAL A 121 2.70 -36.18 -1.91
C VAL A 121 4.14 -35.76 -1.62
N CYS A 122 5.00 -36.71 -1.26
CA CYS A 122 6.43 -36.47 -1.11
C CYS A 122 7.15 -36.40 -2.47
N ASP A 123 8.38 -35.88 -2.51
CA ASP A 123 9.18 -35.71 -3.74
C ASP A 123 9.35 -37.00 -4.57
N SER A 124 9.42 -38.16 -3.91
CA SER A 124 9.54 -39.48 -4.56
C SER A 124 8.21 -40.25 -4.65
N CYS A 125 7.09 -39.64 -4.24
CA CYS A 125 5.79 -40.30 -4.13
C CYS A 125 5.00 -40.22 -5.45
N THR A 126 4.15 -41.23 -5.69
CA THR A 126 3.19 -41.21 -6.81
C THR A 126 1.81 -40.79 -6.33
N THR A 127 1.11 -39.98 -7.12
CA THR A 127 -0.29 -39.60 -6.86
C THR A 127 -1.28 -40.76 -7.02
N GLN A 128 -0.81 -41.96 -7.38
CA GLN A 128 -1.62 -43.17 -7.53
C GLN A 128 -1.59 -44.09 -6.30
N ASP A 129 -0.83 -43.74 -5.26
CA ASP A 129 -0.80 -44.53 -4.03
C ASP A 129 -2.18 -44.51 -3.36
N GLU A 130 -2.74 -45.69 -3.07
CA GLU A 130 -4.05 -45.87 -2.46
C GLU A 130 -4.15 -45.18 -1.09
N GLN A 131 -3.05 -45.12 -0.33
CA GLN A 131 -3.03 -44.57 1.04
C GLN A 131 -3.29 -43.06 1.08
N ILE A 132 -2.94 -42.35 0.00
CA ILE A 132 -3.08 -40.91 -0.08
C ILE A 132 -4.37 -40.48 -0.78
N GLN A 133 -5.07 -41.40 -1.47
CA GLN A 133 -6.30 -41.06 -2.22
C GLN A 133 -7.39 -40.43 -1.35
N ARG A 134 -7.39 -40.69 -0.05
CA ARG A 134 -8.30 -40.03 0.90
C ARG A 134 -8.17 -38.50 0.90
N TRP A 135 -7.01 -37.97 0.53
CA TRP A 135 -6.71 -36.54 0.45
C TRP A 135 -6.92 -35.93 -0.93
N ARG A 136 -7.26 -36.75 -1.94
CA ARG A 136 -7.48 -36.30 -3.32
C ARG A 136 -8.71 -35.40 -3.41
N GLY A 137 -8.55 -34.26 -4.08
CA GLY A 137 -9.60 -33.29 -4.38
C GLY A 137 -9.33 -31.92 -3.76
N PHE A 138 -9.66 -30.86 -4.49
CA PHE A 138 -9.36 -29.47 -4.15
C PHE A 138 -9.72 -29.10 -2.70
N ALA A 139 -10.95 -29.37 -2.27
CA ALA A 139 -11.41 -29.04 -0.93
C ALA A 139 -10.65 -29.78 0.17
N LYS A 140 -10.30 -31.05 -0.08
CA LYS A 140 -9.55 -31.88 0.89
C LYS A 140 -8.10 -31.40 0.98
N GLN A 141 -7.48 -31.06 -0.15
CA GLN A 141 -6.12 -30.54 -0.18
C GLN A 141 -5.99 -29.23 0.60
N ILE A 142 -6.87 -28.26 0.36
CA ILE A 142 -6.87 -26.98 1.07
C ILE A 142 -7.16 -27.17 2.56
N ARG A 143 -8.14 -28.00 2.90
CA ARG A 143 -8.45 -28.31 4.31
C ARG A 143 -7.26 -28.94 5.02
N SER A 144 -6.64 -29.95 4.42
CA SER A 144 -5.60 -30.74 5.08
C SER A 144 -4.30 -29.99 5.23
N SER A 145 -3.90 -29.16 4.25
CA SER A 145 -2.74 -28.29 4.41
C SER A 145 -2.97 -27.27 5.52
N ALA A 146 -4.10 -26.56 5.53
CA ALA A 146 -4.41 -25.58 6.59
C ALA A 146 -4.47 -26.23 7.98
N MET A 147 -5.11 -27.39 8.10
CA MET A 147 -5.13 -28.18 9.34
C MET A 147 -3.72 -28.57 9.79
N GLN A 148 -2.85 -29.00 8.86
CA GLN A 148 -1.50 -29.42 9.18
C GLN A 148 -0.65 -28.26 9.72
N TYR A 149 -0.78 -27.07 9.14
CA TYR A 149 -0.13 -25.87 9.68
C TYR A 149 -0.67 -25.55 11.07
N ARG A 150 -2.00 -25.52 11.25
CA ARG A 150 -2.62 -25.12 12.52
C ARG A 150 -2.41 -26.12 13.65
N GLU A 151 -2.87 -27.35 13.46
CA GLU A 151 -2.95 -28.38 14.50
C GLU A 151 -1.72 -29.29 14.53
N GLY A 152 -0.92 -29.31 13.46
CA GLY A 152 0.35 -30.03 13.43
C GLY A 152 1.49 -29.11 13.85
N TYR A 153 1.94 -28.27 12.92
CA TYR A 153 3.19 -27.53 13.09
C TYR A 153 3.12 -26.48 14.20
N LEU A 154 2.08 -25.63 14.22
CA LEU A 154 2.00 -24.55 15.20
C LEU A 154 1.70 -25.06 16.62
N VAL A 155 0.96 -26.16 16.76
CA VAL A 155 0.77 -26.83 18.06
C VAL A 155 2.08 -27.42 18.56
N ASP A 156 2.79 -28.19 17.72
CA ASP A 156 4.11 -28.75 18.08
C ASP A 156 5.10 -27.63 18.49
N LEU A 157 5.12 -26.53 17.73
CA LEU A 157 5.97 -25.36 18.03
C LEU A 157 5.59 -24.68 19.35
N ALA A 158 4.29 -24.58 19.65
CA ALA A 158 3.82 -24.00 20.91
C ALA A 158 4.11 -24.90 22.13
N GLU A 159 3.98 -26.23 21.97
CA GLU A 159 4.14 -27.19 23.07
C GLU A 159 5.61 -27.58 23.31
N TYR A 160 6.36 -27.80 22.23
CA TYR A 160 7.71 -28.38 22.27
C TYR A 160 8.80 -27.42 21.80
N GLY A 161 8.44 -26.27 21.20
CA GLY A 161 9.39 -25.33 20.62
C GLY A 161 10.03 -25.80 19.30
N VAL A 162 9.60 -26.97 18.79
CA VAL A 162 10.04 -27.55 17.52
C VAL A 162 8.88 -28.35 16.91
N THR A 163 8.79 -28.38 15.58
CA THR A 163 7.92 -29.30 14.85
C THR A 163 8.39 -30.76 14.97
N SER A 164 7.56 -31.72 14.55
CA SER A 164 7.98 -33.12 14.37
C SER A 164 9.26 -33.35 13.55
N ALA A 165 9.65 -32.43 12.66
CA ALA A 165 10.92 -32.48 11.91
C ALA A 165 12.12 -31.91 12.70
N GLY A 166 11.90 -31.42 13.93
CA GLY A 166 12.91 -30.79 14.78
C GLY A 166 13.15 -29.30 14.49
N TYR A 167 12.37 -28.69 13.61
CA TYR A 167 12.55 -27.28 13.21
C TYR A 167 11.78 -26.35 14.14
N GLY A 168 12.40 -25.24 14.55
CA GLY A 168 11.77 -24.23 15.40
C GLY A 168 12.58 -22.93 15.50
N PRO A 169 12.01 -21.86 16.06
CA PRO A 169 12.71 -20.58 16.20
C PRO A 169 14.06 -20.70 16.91
N GLY A 170 15.11 -20.12 16.32
CA GLY A 170 16.47 -20.14 16.86
C GLY A 170 17.18 -21.50 16.79
N LYS A 171 16.57 -22.53 16.18
CA LYS A 171 17.22 -23.84 15.98
C LYS A 171 18.03 -23.83 14.70
N ILE A 172 19.26 -24.34 14.79
CA ILE A 172 20.12 -24.57 13.63
C ILE A 172 19.59 -25.79 12.90
N ILE A 173 19.20 -25.61 11.63
CA ILE A 173 18.81 -26.68 10.73
C ILE A 173 19.65 -26.58 9.45
N GLU A 174 19.80 -27.70 8.76
CA GLU A 174 20.51 -27.78 7.48
C GLU A 174 19.49 -28.07 6.38
N ILE A 175 19.38 -27.15 5.41
CA ILE A 175 18.49 -27.25 4.24
C ILE A 175 19.32 -26.89 3.01
N ASP A 176 19.29 -27.72 1.97
CA ASP A 176 20.04 -27.50 0.72
C ASP A 176 21.53 -27.17 0.94
N ASP A 177 22.19 -27.93 1.84
CA ASP A 177 23.59 -27.75 2.26
C ASP A 177 23.89 -26.36 2.88
N GLN A 178 22.87 -25.64 3.33
CA GLN A 178 22.98 -24.33 3.97
C GLN A 178 22.40 -24.34 5.38
N ILE A 179 23.02 -23.56 6.27
CA ILE A 179 22.51 -23.34 7.62
C ILE A 179 21.35 -22.35 7.55
N VAL A 180 20.20 -22.79 8.05
CA VAL A 180 19.03 -21.95 8.28
C VAL A 180 18.74 -21.94 9.79
N ILE A 181 18.40 -20.76 10.31
CA ILE A 181 17.97 -20.56 11.69
C ILE A 181 16.60 -19.86 11.61
N PRO A 182 15.49 -20.62 11.63
CA PRO A 182 14.16 -20.02 11.56
C PRO A 182 14.00 -18.92 12.61
N TYR A 183 13.55 -17.74 12.20
CA TYR A 183 13.35 -16.63 13.10
C TYR A 183 12.05 -16.74 13.90
N ASN A 184 11.01 -17.31 13.29
CA ASN A 184 9.67 -17.42 13.86
C ASN A 184 9.01 -18.78 13.53
N ASN A 185 7.80 -18.99 14.06
CA ASN A 185 7.09 -20.25 13.94
C ASN A 185 6.63 -20.51 12.50
N ALA A 186 6.19 -19.48 11.79
CA ALA A 186 5.78 -19.56 10.39
C ALA A 186 6.93 -20.02 9.50
N THR A 187 8.14 -19.48 9.70
CA THR A 187 9.32 -19.92 8.96
C THR A 187 9.65 -21.39 9.25
N ALA A 188 9.63 -21.80 10.52
CA ALA A 188 9.86 -23.20 10.89
C ALA A 188 8.81 -24.14 10.26
N ALA A 189 7.52 -23.78 10.34
CA ALA A 189 6.42 -24.54 9.75
C ALA A 189 6.53 -24.65 8.23
N ASN A 190 6.95 -23.59 7.54
CA ASN A 190 7.14 -23.61 6.09
C ASN A 190 8.31 -24.53 5.66
N TYR A 191 9.42 -24.57 6.41
CA TYR A 191 10.47 -25.55 6.16
C TYR A 191 10.05 -26.99 6.51
N THR A 192 9.20 -27.18 7.52
CA THR A 192 8.64 -28.50 7.82
C THR A 192 7.73 -29.00 6.69
N TYR A 193 6.99 -28.08 6.06
CA TYR A 193 6.14 -28.39 4.91
C TYR A 193 6.94 -28.60 3.61
N THR A 194 7.93 -27.74 3.36
CA THR A 194 8.79 -27.75 2.18
C THR A 194 10.25 -27.60 2.62
N PRO A 195 10.99 -28.70 2.80
CA PRO A 195 12.37 -28.66 3.29
C PRO A 195 13.37 -28.31 2.16
N HIS A 196 13.08 -27.22 1.43
CA HIS A 196 13.87 -26.71 0.31
C HIS A 196 13.90 -25.17 0.35
N ILE A 197 15.08 -24.55 0.29
CA ILE A 197 15.27 -23.09 0.25
C ILE A 197 14.56 -22.52 -0.98
N HIS A 198 14.75 -23.14 -2.16
CA HIS A 198 14.13 -22.66 -3.39
C HIS A 198 12.59 -22.69 -3.33
N GLY A 199 12.02 -23.72 -2.67
CA GLY A 199 10.57 -23.80 -2.46
C GLY A 199 10.05 -22.65 -1.60
N ASN A 200 10.75 -22.33 -0.51
CA ASN A 200 10.41 -21.21 0.37
C ASN A 200 10.64 -19.85 -0.29
N GLN A 201 11.69 -19.73 -1.11
CA GLN A 201 11.91 -18.54 -1.93
C GLN A 201 10.77 -18.32 -2.93
N SER A 202 10.24 -19.40 -3.53
CA SER A 202 9.06 -19.31 -4.41
C SER A 202 7.83 -18.80 -3.66
N LEU A 203 7.56 -19.34 -2.45
CA LEU A 203 6.49 -18.83 -1.59
C LEU A 203 6.66 -17.32 -1.31
N TRP A 204 7.85 -16.94 -0.90
CA TRP A 204 8.17 -15.56 -0.56
C TRP A 204 8.02 -14.64 -1.76
N ASN A 205 8.53 -15.02 -2.94
CA ASN A 205 8.35 -14.27 -4.18
C ASN A 205 6.86 -14.08 -4.52
N ILE A 206 6.05 -15.12 -4.38
CA ILE A 206 4.59 -15.05 -4.60
C ILE A 206 3.94 -14.08 -3.60
N TRP A 207 4.30 -14.20 -2.32
CA TRP A 207 3.78 -13.34 -1.26
C TRP A 207 4.08 -11.87 -1.53
N GLN A 208 5.35 -11.56 -1.81
CA GLN A 208 5.78 -10.21 -2.12
C GLN A 208 5.08 -9.67 -3.37
N ARG A 209 4.93 -10.50 -4.40
CA ARG A 209 4.24 -10.11 -5.64
C ARG A 209 2.78 -9.75 -5.42
N TRP A 210 2.09 -10.38 -4.47
CA TRP A 210 0.64 -10.30 -4.36
C TRP A 210 0.15 -9.46 -3.18
N PHE A 211 0.88 -9.46 -2.08
CA PHE A 211 0.36 -9.00 -0.80
C PHE A 211 1.23 -7.93 -0.13
N THR A 212 2.41 -7.62 -0.68
CA THR A 212 3.22 -6.48 -0.23
C THR A 212 2.77 -5.20 -0.93
N GLN A 213 2.43 -4.17 -0.15
CA GLN A 213 2.15 -2.84 -0.67
C GLN A 213 3.47 -2.20 -1.12
N LEU A 214 3.58 -1.88 -2.41
CA LEU A 214 4.82 -1.38 -3.00
C LEU A 214 5.02 0.11 -2.73
N TYR A 215 3.96 0.89 -2.92
CA TYR A 215 3.88 2.34 -2.74
C TYR A 215 3.27 2.71 -1.39
N PRO A 216 3.88 3.64 -0.65
CA PRO A 216 3.37 4.09 0.63
C PRO A 216 2.21 5.09 0.49
N ASN A 217 1.66 5.49 1.64
CA ASN A 217 0.64 6.53 1.73
C ASN A 217 1.10 7.85 1.09
N GLY A 218 0.17 8.52 0.41
CA GLY A 218 0.43 9.77 -0.29
C GLY A 218 0.94 9.59 -1.72
N SER A 219 1.25 8.37 -2.15
CA SER A 219 1.68 8.10 -3.53
C SER A 219 0.53 8.36 -4.52
N LEU A 220 0.85 8.99 -5.65
CA LEU A 220 -0.08 9.23 -6.76
C LEU A 220 0.28 8.29 -7.90
N LEU A 221 -0.56 7.31 -8.17
CA LEU A 221 -0.29 6.28 -9.17
C LEU A 221 -1.17 6.47 -10.40
N GLN A 222 -0.61 6.13 -11.56
CA GLN A 222 -1.35 6.01 -12.82
C GLN A 222 -0.97 4.69 -13.49
N ALA A 223 -1.95 3.81 -13.70
CA ALA A 223 -1.71 2.58 -14.44
C ALA A 223 -1.43 2.89 -15.92
N ALA A 224 -0.41 2.25 -16.48
CA ALA A 224 -0.04 2.39 -17.89
C ALA A 224 -1.24 2.11 -18.81
N GLY A 225 -1.51 3.04 -19.73
CA GLY A 225 -2.64 2.95 -20.66
C GLY A 225 -4.00 3.36 -20.08
N GLU A 226 -4.09 3.71 -18.80
CA GLU A 226 -5.31 4.22 -18.17
C GLU A 226 -5.22 5.73 -17.86
N PRO A 227 -6.28 6.52 -18.12
CA PRO A 227 -6.26 7.96 -17.86
C PRO A 227 -6.50 8.30 -16.37
N GLY A 228 -6.86 7.31 -15.55
CA GLY A 228 -7.14 7.50 -14.12
C GLY A 228 -5.88 7.82 -13.32
N ILE A 229 -6.05 8.55 -12.23
CA ILE A 229 -5.01 8.79 -11.22
C ILE A 229 -5.59 8.42 -9.87
N TRP A 230 -4.82 7.69 -9.07
CA TRP A 230 -5.22 7.18 -7.77
C TRP A 230 -4.28 7.70 -6.68
N LEU A 231 -4.85 8.13 -5.56
CA LEU A 231 -4.12 8.35 -4.32
C LEU A 231 -4.04 7.03 -3.55
N ILE A 232 -2.84 6.63 -3.14
CA ILE A 232 -2.65 5.55 -2.17
C ILE A 232 -2.81 6.09 -0.77
N GLN A 233 -3.75 5.52 -0.02
CA GLN A 233 -4.05 5.93 1.34
C GLN A 233 -4.64 4.77 2.14
N TYR A 234 -4.04 4.48 3.29
CA TYR A 234 -4.34 3.40 4.22
C TYR A 234 -4.60 2.06 3.53
N GLY A 235 -3.71 1.69 2.60
CA GLY A 235 -3.81 0.44 1.82
C GLY A 235 -4.84 0.44 0.69
N GLN A 236 -5.54 1.55 0.47
CA GLN A 236 -6.52 1.70 -0.60
C GLN A 236 -6.01 2.58 -1.74
N LYS A 237 -6.44 2.28 -2.97
CA LYS A 237 -6.34 3.18 -4.12
C LYS A 237 -7.61 3.99 -4.27
N ARG A 238 -7.50 5.31 -4.14
CA ARG A 238 -8.63 6.23 -4.19
C ARG A 238 -8.62 6.99 -5.52
N PRO A 239 -9.56 6.73 -6.45
CA PRO A 239 -9.54 7.38 -7.76
C PRO A 239 -9.93 8.85 -7.63
N PHE A 240 -9.20 9.74 -8.31
CA PHE A 240 -9.64 11.10 -8.56
C PHE A 240 -10.68 11.12 -9.69
N HIS A 241 -11.87 11.66 -9.41
CA HIS A 241 -12.95 11.72 -10.39
C HIS A 241 -12.83 12.91 -11.35
N SER A 242 -12.00 13.90 -11.02
CA SER A 242 -11.76 15.06 -11.87
C SER A 242 -10.35 15.62 -11.68
N MET A 243 -9.83 16.25 -12.74
CA MET A 243 -8.55 16.96 -12.67
C MET A 243 -8.58 18.12 -11.68
N ALA A 244 -9.73 18.78 -11.51
CA ALA A 244 -9.91 19.83 -10.52
C ALA A 244 -9.74 19.30 -9.08
N ALA A 245 -10.28 18.11 -8.79
CA ALA A 245 -10.11 17.47 -7.48
C ALA A 245 -8.66 17.05 -7.19
N LEU A 246 -7.91 16.67 -8.22
CA LEU A 246 -6.49 16.36 -8.12
C LEU A 246 -5.65 17.63 -7.90
N LEU A 247 -5.77 18.62 -8.80
CA LEU A 247 -4.96 19.84 -8.79
C LEU A 247 -5.21 20.75 -7.58
N SER A 248 -6.36 20.62 -6.91
CA SER A 248 -6.59 21.34 -5.66
C SER A 248 -5.76 20.81 -4.49
N ARG A 249 -5.15 19.62 -4.61
CA ARG A 249 -4.48 18.90 -3.51
C ARG A 249 -3.04 18.51 -3.81
N TYR A 250 -2.76 18.15 -5.07
CA TYR A 250 -1.53 17.52 -5.49
C TYR A 250 -1.00 18.07 -6.81
N ASP A 251 0.32 17.91 -6.99
CA ASP A 251 1.02 18.25 -8.23
C ASP A 251 1.02 17.05 -9.19
N LEU A 252 0.63 17.30 -10.45
CA LEU A 252 0.71 16.29 -11.53
C LEU A 252 2.13 15.80 -11.77
N GLY A 253 3.14 16.64 -11.47
CA GLY A 253 4.54 16.27 -11.49
C GLY A 253 4.90 15.16 -10.51
N LYS A 254 4.03 14.79 -9.57
CA LYS A 254 4.27 13.70 -8.60
C LYS A 254 3.60 12.39 -8.97
N VAL A 255 2.88 12.34 -10.09
CA VAL A 255 2.25 11.11 -10.57
C VAL A 255 3.33 10.14 -11.04
N ILE A 256 3.23 8.91 -10.53
CA ILE A 256 4.11 7.78 -10.79
C ILE A 256 3.39 6.83 -11.74
N PRO A 257 3.94 6.57 -12.95
CA PRO A 257 3.41 5.56 -13.84
C PRO A 257 3.72 4.16 -13.28
N VAL A 258 2.72 3.29 -13.22
CA VAL A 258 2.84 1.92 -12.68
C VAL A 258 2.15 0.89 -13.57
N SER A 259 2.45 -0.40 -13.36
CA SER A 259 1.68 -1.46 -13.99
C SER A 259 0.27 -1.55 -13.38
N LYS A 260 -0.68 -2.11 -14.15
CA LYS A 260 -2.01 -2.40 -13.61
C LYS A 260 -1.94 -3.39 -12.44
N THR A 261 -1.03 -4.35 -12.51
CA THR A 261 -0.80 -5.34 -11.46
C THR A 261 -0.37 -4.69 -10.14
N ASP A 262 0.53 -3.69 -10.18
CA ASP A 262 0.94 -2.95 -8.99
C ASP A 262 -0.20 -2.15 -8.38
N LEU A 263 -0.98 -1.49 -9.23
CA LEU A 263 -2.15 -0.74 -8.77
C LEU A 263 -3.23 -1.68 -8.20
N ASP A 264 -3.39 -2.89 -8.72
CA ASP A 264 -4.38 -3.87 -8.26
C ASP A 264 -4.02 -4.57 -6.93
N ARG A 265 -2.80 -4.35 -6.40
CA ARG A 265 -2.40 -4.74 -5.03
C ARG A 265 -3.14 -3.94 -3.95
N TYR A 266 -3.72 -2.80 -4.31
CA TYR A 266 -4.48 -1.95 -3.40
C TYR A 266 -5.97 -2.21 -3.50
N GLU A 267 -6.64 -2.19 -2.34
CA GLU A 267 -8.09 -2.26 -2.28
C GLU A 267 -8.74 -1.01 -2.89
N ASP A 268 -9.92 -1.16 -3.47
CA ASP A 268 -10.64 -0.02 -4.03
C ASP A 268 -11.14 0.89 -2.90
N GLY A 269 -10.62 2.11 -2.86
CA GLY A 269 -11.02 3.13 -1.90
C GLY A 269 -12.10 4.07 -2.44
N LYS A 270 -12.66 4.87 -1.53
CA LYS A 270 -13.65 5.90 -1.91
C LYS A 270 -13.05 6.93 -2.85
N ALA A 271 -13.75 7.23 -3.94
CA ALA A 271 -13.33 8.23 -4.92
C ALA A 271 -13.23 9.64 -4.33
N ILE A 272 -12.27 10.42 -4.81
CA ILE A 272 -12.10 11.84 -4.49
C ILE A 272 -12.77 12.65 -5.61
N LYS A 273 -13.98 13.15 -5.33
CA LYS A 273 -14.85 13.74 -6.36
C LYS A 273 -14.68 15.24 -6.56
N PHE A 274 -14.53 15.99 -5.47
CA PHE A 274 -14.62 17.44 -5.49
C PHE A 274 -13.28 18.10 -5.11
N PRO A 275 -12.98 19.29 -5.63
CA PRO A 275 -11.85 20.11 -5.19
C PRO A 275 -11.81 20.33 -3.69
N GLU A 276 -10.61 20.50 -3.14
CA GLU A 276 -10.39 20.91 -1.75
C GLU A 276 -11.13 22.22 -1.47
N TYR A 277 -11.73 22.35 -0.29
CA TYR A 277 -12.55 23.51 0.10
C TYR A 277 -13.81 23.78 -0.73
N SER A 278 -14.32 22.79 -1.48
CA SER A 278 -15.62 22.91 -2.15
C SER A 278 -16.77 23.08 -1.14
N LEU A 279 -17.72 23.95 -1.48
CA LEU A 279 -18.97 24.12 -0.73
C LEU A 279 -20.04 23.21 -1.34
N LEU A 280 -20.48 22.19 -0.60
CA LEU A 280 -21.39 21.15 -1.07
C LEU A 280 -22.74 21.27 -0.36
N ARG A 281 -23.84 21.41 -1.09
CA ARG A 281 -25.19 21.45 -0.52
C ARG A 281 -25.90 20.11 -0.68
N SER A 282 -26.31 19.55 0.44
CA SER A 282 -27.09 18.31 0.48
C SER A 282 -28.53 18.53 -0.02
N PRO A 283 -29.26 17.45 -0.38
CA PRO A 283 -30.67 17.56 -0.77
C PRO A 283 -31.58 18.14 0.33
N ARG A 284 -31.13 18.14 1.59
CA ARG A 284 -31.85 18.76 2.72
C ARG A 284 -31.54 20.25 2.91
N GLY A 285 -30.64 20.82 2.11
CA GLY A 285 -30.27 22.22 2.13
C GLY A 285 -29.10 22.58 3.04
N THR A 286 -28.59 21.66 3.87
CA THR A 286 -27.37 21.89 4.65
C THR A 286 -26.18 22.02 3.71
N VAL A 287 -25.37 23.06 3.92
CA VAL A 287 -24.12 23.33 3.20
C VAL A 287 -22.94 22.83 4.02
N PHE A 288 -22.01 22.14 3.37
CA PHE A 288 -20.79 21.61 3.96
C PHE A 288 -19.58 22.23 3.27
N LEU A 289 -18.55 22.61 4.02
CA LEU A 289 -17.21 22.85 3.50
C LEU A 289 -16.45 21.52 3.47
N LEU A 290 -15.88 21.17 2.32
CA LEU A 290 -14.96 20.03 2.23
C LEU A 290 -13.58 20.44 2.79
N ASP A 291 -13.02 19.62 3.67
CA ASP A 291 -11.69 19.81 4.27
C ASP A 291 -10.96 18.46 4.32
N GLY A 292 -10.16 18.20 3.29
CA GLY A 292 -9.55 16.91 3.02
C GLY A 292 -10.59 15.84 2.78
N ASP A 293 -10.54 14.81 3.62
CA ASP A 293 -11.51 13.70 3.62
C ASP A 293 -12.70 13.93 4.54
N LYS A 294 -12.86 15.15 5.07
CA LYS A 294 -13.96 15.50 5.96
C LYS A 294 -14.90 16.50 5.32
N ARG A 295 -16.19 16.35 5.62
CA ARG A 295 -17.22 17.37 5.38
C ARG A 295 -17.50 18.11 6.69
N ARG A 296 -17.50 19.43 6.65
CA ARG A 296 -17.76 20.28 7.82
C ARG A 296 -19.06 21.03 7.60
N GLY A 297 -20.11 20.65 8.33
CA GLY A 297 -21.41 21.29 8.18
C GLY A 297 -21.36 22.75 8.63
N ILE A 298 -22.02 23.65 7.92
CA ILE A 298 -22.17 25.05 8.30
C ILE A 298 -23.51 25.18 9.04
N ASP A 299 -23.47 25.65 10.28
CA ASP A 299 -24.63 25.64 11.19
C ASP A 299 -25.79 26.54 10.72
N SER A 300 -25.48 27.64 10.02
CA SER A 300 -26.46 28.64 9.62
C SER A 300 -26.02 29.46 8.40
N TRP A 301 -27.01 30.07 7.72
CA TRP A 301 -26.75 31.05 6.65
C TRP A 301 -26.07 32.33 7.14
N ASP A 302 -26.25 32.67 8.42
CA ASP A 302 -25.58 33.82 9.03
C ASP A 302 -24.08 33.56 9.16
N THR A 303 -23.70 32.37 9.64
CA THR A 303 -22.32 31.88 9.66
C THR A 303 -21.72 31.84 8.26
N PHE A 304 -22.43 31.25 7.28
CA PHE A 304 -21.99 31.18 5.90
C PHE A 304 -21.58 32.55 5.35
N LYS A 305 -22.44 33.56 5.54
CA LYS A 305 -22.21 34.92 5.03
C LYS A 305 -21.16 35.67 5.84
N THR A 306 -21.15 35.51 7.16
CA THR A 306 -20.22 36.21 8.06
C THR A 306 -18.78 35.77 7.83
N ILE A 307 -18.56 34.48 7.58
CA ILE A 307 -17.24 33.95 7.20
C ILE A 307 -16.80 34.45 5.82
N GLY A 308 -17.76 34.84 4.96
CA GLY A 308 -17.49 35.43 3.65
C GLY A 308 -17.58 34.42 2.49
N PHE A 309 -18.21 33.27 2.69
CA PHE A 309 -18.47 32.34 1.59
C PHE A 309 -19.47 32.93 0.59
N ASN A 310 -19.28 32.61 -0.69
CA ASN A 310 -20.15 33.07 -1.75
C ASN A 310 -21.21 32.00 -2.08
N PRO A 311 -22.53 32.31 -2.04
CA PRO A 311 -23.56 31.35 -2.40
C PRO A 311 -23.44 30.78 -3.82
N ASP A 312 -22.81 31.51 -4.75
CA ASP A 312 -22.60 31.06 -6.13
C ASP A 312 -21.53 29.95 -6.25
N GLU A 313 -20.71 29.74 -5.22
CA GLU A 313 -19.71 28.66 -5.15
C GLU A 313 -20.31 27.34 -4.67
N ILE A 314 -21.58 27.33 -4.25
CA ILE A 314 -22.26 26.13 -3.75
C ILE A 314 -22.54 25.17 -4.90
N ILE A 315 -22.11 23.93 -4.71
CA ILE A 315 -22.39 22.80 -5.60
C ILE A 315 -23.49 21.94 -4.98
N ASP A 316 -24.62 21.81 -5.66
CA ASP A 316 -25.68 20.88 -5.28
C ASP A 316 -25.26 19.43 -5.57
N VAL A 317 -25.38 18.56 -4.57
CA VAL A 317 -24.92 17.17 -4.65
C VAL A 317 -25.90 16.21 -3.97
N GLU A 318 -25.77 14.92 -4.29
CA GLU A 318 -26.59 13.87 -3.67
C GLU A 318 -25.96 13.32 -2.38
N TRP A 319 -26.74 12.61 -1.58
CA TRP A 319 -26.23 11.95 -0.38
C TRP A 319 -25.09 10.97 -0.67
N SER A 320 -25.13 10.29 -1.81
CA SER A 320 -24.07 9.38 -2.25
C SER A 320 -22.73 10.08 -2.47
N ASP A 321 -22.74 11.38 -2.78
CA ASP A 321 -21.52 12.17 -2.97
C ASP A 321 -20.96 12.68 -1.64
N ILE A 322 -21.84 13.16 -0.76
CA ILE A 322 -21.43 13.72 0.54
C ILE A 322 -20.97 12.60 1.49
N ASN A 323 -21.59 11.42 1.46
CA ASN A 323 -21.24 10.28 2.34
C ASN A 323 -19.90 9.62 1.99
N LEU A 324 -19.23 10.08 0.93
CA LEU A 324 -17.85 9.68 0.64
C LEU A 324 -16.87 10.21 1.68
N TYR A 325 -17.17 11.38 2.27
CA TYR A 325 -16.32 12.08 3.22
C TYR A 325 -16.79 11.85 4.65
N GLY A 326 -15.85 11.75 5.59
CA GLY A 326 -16.13 11.61 7.03
C GLY A 326 -16.72 12.89 7.61
N GLU A 327 -17.45 12.79 8.71
CA GLU A 327 -17.97 13.97 9.40
C GLU A 327 -16.81 14.71 10.09
N GLY A 328 -16.71 16.03 9.86
CA GLY A 328 -15.78 16.93 10.54
C GLY A 328 -16.49 17.83 11.54
N GLU A 329 -15.72 18.67 12.23
CA GLU A 329 -16.28 19.65 13.16
C GLU A 329 -17.13 20.68 12.42
N MET A 330 -18.31 20.96 12.99
CA MET A 330 -19.25 21.95 12.47
C MET A 330 -18.63 23.35 12.49
N ILE A 331 -18.90 24.12 11.45
CA ILE A 331 -18.50 25.52 11.31
C ILE A 331 -19.62 26.39 11.87
N THR A 332 -19.27 27.23 12.84
CA THR A 332 -20.16 28.17 13.53
C THR A 332 -19.57 29.59 13.43
N LEU A 333 -20.29 30.59 13.96
CA LEU A 333 -19.78 31.97 14.07
C LEU A 333 -18.49 32.09 14.91
N GLU A 334 -18.19 31.11 15.75
CA GLU A 334 -16.97 31.07 16.57
C GLU A 334 -15.79 30.45 15.81
N THR A 335 -16.03 29.80 14.67
CA THR A 335 -14.98 29.15 13.89
C THR A 335 -14.12 30.19 13.17
N VAL A 336 -12.87 30.33 13.63
CA VAL A 336 -11.92 31.29 13.06
C VAL A 336 -11.05 30.61 11.99
N TYR A 337 -11.06 31.15 10.77
CA TYR A 337 -10.35 30.59 9.60
C TYR A 337 -10.68 29.12 9.31
N PRO A 338 -11.93 28.77 8.93
CA PRO A 338 -12.31 27.37 8.66
C PRO A 338 -11.53 26.72 7.51
N GLN A 339 -11.16 27.49 6.48
CA GLN A 339 -10.28 27.04 5.39
C GLN A 339 -8.79 27.16 5.74
N GLY A 340 -8.48 27.74 6.90
CA GLY A 340 -7.13 28.09 7.32
C GLY A 340 -6.65 29.45 6.81
N ALA A 341 -5.58 29.98 7.41
CA ALA A 341 -4.87 31.18 6.98
C ALA A 341 -3.38 31.11 7.33
N LEU A 342 -2.53 31.83 6.59
CA LEU A 342 -1.13 32.03 6.96
C LEU A 342 -0.92 33.41 7.59
N LEU A 343 -0.46 33.42 8.83
CA LEU A 343 -0.10 34.64 9.55
C LEU A 343 1.42 34.67 9.78
N GLN A 344 2.04 35.83 9.55
CA GLN A 344 3.45 36.08 9.82
C GLN A 344 3.59 37.12 10.93
N ASP A 345 4.37 36.77 11.95
CA ASP A 345 4.79 37.68 13.00
C ASP A 345 5.67 38.79 12.39
N ASN A 346 5.19 40.03 12.46
CA ASN A 346 5.87 41.20 11.91
C ASN A 346 7.16 41.61 12.65
N THR A 347 7.45 40.96 13.78
CA THR A 347 8.65 41.19 14.61
C THR A 347 9.69 40.11 14.40
N THR A 348 9.30 38.82 14.49
CA THR A 348 10.24 37.69 14.36
C THR A 348 10.35 37.14 12.93
N GLY A 349 9.36 37.43 12.08
CA GLY A 349 9.21 36.82 10.75
C GLY A 349 8.73 35.37 10.78
N GLY A 350 8.42 34.80 11.95
CA GLY A 350 7.88 33.45 12.06
C GLY A 350 6.51 33.34 11.41
N VAL A 351 6.27 32.24 10.68
CA VAL A 351 5.01 31.99 9.97
C VAL A 351 4.23 30.87 10.66
N TYR A 352 2.92 31.06 10.77
CA TYR A 352 1.99 30.15 11.40
C TYR A 352 0.82 29.87 10.46
N TRP A 353 0.41 28.61 10.38
CA TRP A 353 -0.89 28.26 9.82
C TRP A 353 -1.92 28.31 10.94
N ILE A 354 -3.02 29.04 10.72
CA ILE A 354 -4.12 29.18 11.67
C ILE A 354 -5.32 28.47 11.10
N GLN A 355 -5.93 27.56 11.85
CA GLN A 355 -7.22 26.96 11.51
C GLN A 355 -8.00 26.72 12.80
N ASP A 356 -9.28 27.05 12.80
CA ASP A 356 -10.20 26.83 13.91
C ASP A 356 -9.69 27.38 15.26
N GLY A 357 -9.10 28.57 15.23
CA GLY A 357 -8.55 29.24 16.42
C GLY A 357 -7.22 28.66 16.95
N LYS A 358 -6.63 27.68 16.26
CA LYS A 358 -5.36 27.05 16.61
C LYS A 358 -4.26 27.52 15.67
N LYS A 359 -3.07 27.83 16.22
CA LYS A 359 -1.87 28.21 15.45
C LYS A 359 -0.84 27.09 15.43
N TYR A 360 -0.36 26.75 14.24
CA TYR A 360 0.63 25.72 13.99
C TYR A 360 1.90 26.39 13.44
N PRO A 361 3.02 26.36 14.16
CA PRO A 361 4.28 26.92 13.67
C PRO A 361 4.74 26.23 12.38
N ILE A 362 5.26 27.00 11.42
CA ILE A 362 5.90 26.46 10.21
C ILE A 362 7.41 26.67 10.32
N TRP A 363 8.15 25.58 10.44
CA TRP A 363 9.58 25.64 10.77
C TRP A 363 10.51 25.81 9.56
N SER A 364 10.00 25.64 8.33
CA SER A 364 10.82 25.81 7.13
C SER A 364 10.03 26.32 5.92
N ARG A 365 10.75 26.92 4.98
CA ARG A 365 10.15 27.45 3.74
C ARG A 365 9.66 26.34 2.83
N GLU A 366 10.28 25.17 2.89
CA GLU A 366 9.96 24.00 2.07
C GLU A 366 8.60 23.42 2.47
N ILE A 367 8.30 23.34 3.77
CA ILE A 367 6.97 22.96 4.28
C ILE A 367 5.93 23.98 3.81
N MET A 368 6.27 25.28 3.90
CA MET A 368 5.39 26.34 3.45
C MET A 368 5.08 26.23 1.95
N ALA A 369 6.10 26.05 1.12
CA ALA A 369 5.97 25.96 -0.33
C ALA A 369 5.16 24.73 -0.77
N THR A 370 5.36 23.58 -0.14
CA THR A 370 4.71 22.31 -0.51
C THR A 370 3.26 22.22 -0.01
N ARG A 371 2.95 22.81 1.15
CA ARG A 371 1.60 22.73 1.72
C ARG A 371 0.72 23.92 1.37
N PHE A 372 1.30 25.10 1.28
CA PHE A 372 0.55 26.36 1.17
C PHE A 372 0.94 27.19 -0.06
N GLY A 373 1.98 26.84 -0.82
CA GLY A 373 2.29 27.42 -2.14
C GLY A 373 2.00 28.92 -2.30
N ASN A 374 0.90 29.24 -2.98
CA ASN A 374 0.47 30.60 -3.32
C ASN A 374 -0.45 31.27 -2.28
N TRP A 375 -0.56 30.72 -1.08
CA TRP A 375 -1.41 31.29 -0.04
C TRP A 375 -0.91 32.67 0.37
N PHE A 376 -1.85 33.58 0.59
CA PHE A 376 -1.55 34.91 1.07
C PHE A 376 -1.04 34.84 2.52
N ILE A 377 0.08 35.51 2.78
CA ILE A 377 0.66 35.64 4.12
C ILE A 377 0.29 37.01 4.67
N GLN A 378 -0.53 37.03 5.72
CA GLN A 378 -0.92 38.26 6.40
C GLN A 378 0.07 38.59 7.51
N GLN A 379 0.62 39.81 7.50
CA GLN A 379 1.47 40.30 8.58
C GLN A 379 0.61 40.72 9.78
N VAL A 380 0.96 40.23 10.97
CA VAL A 380 0.23 40.50 12.21
C VAL A 380 1.19 40.79 13.37
N SER A 381 0.68 41.37 14.45
CA SER A 381 1.46 41.61 15.66
C SER A 381 1.61 40.32 16.48
N PRO A 382 2.66 40.22 17.34
CA PRO A 382 2.76 39.12 18.30
C PRO A 382 1.51 38.95 19.18
N GLN A 383 0.88 40.07 19.58
CA GLN A 383 -0.31 40.05 20.45
C GLN A 383 -1.54 39.47 19.76
N GLU A 384 -1.65 39.61 18.43
CA GLU A 384 -2.71 38.96 17.66
C GLU A 384 -2.50 37.44 17.62
N LEU A 385 -1.25 36.99 17.42
CA LEU A 385 -0.92 35.57 17.44
C LEU A 385 -1.13 34.93 18.81
N GLU A 386 -0.96 35.66 19.91
CA GLU A 386 -1.18 35.19 21.29
C GLU A 386 -2.62 34.77 21.57
N GLN A 387 -3.58 35.18 20.73
CA GLN A 387 -5.00 34.82 20.88
C GLN A 387 -5.29 33.36 20.48
N TYR A 388 -4.40 32.73 19.71
CA TYR A 388 -4.59 31.38 19.20
C TYR A 388 -3.87 30.33 20.04
N GLU A 389 -4.52 29.19 20.24
CA GLU A 389 -3.92 28.04 20.93
C GLU A 389 -2.72 27.53 20.12
N THR A 390 -1.56 27.35 20.76
CA THR A 390 -0.35 26.88 20.07
C THR A 390 -0.37 25.37 19.97
N MET A 391 -0.32 24.86 18.74
CA MET A 391 -0.28 23.44 18.42
C MET A 391 1.12 23.01 17.95
N PRO A 392 1.38 21.69 17.87
CA PRO A 392 2.61 21.19 17.24
C PRO A 392 2.84 21.76 15.84
N PRO A 393 4.10 21.92 15.42
CA PRO A 393 4.44 22.46 14.11
C PRO A 393 3.87 21.62 12.95
N VAL A 394 3.62 22.29 11.83
CA VAL A 394 3.18 21.66 10.58
C VAL A 394 4.35 20.85 10.00
N GLY A 395 4.18 19.55 9.79
CA GLY A 395 5.13 18.69 9.04
C GLY A 395 4.84 18.64 7.54
N PHE A 396 5.66 17.89 6.79
CA PHE A 396 5.44 17.59 5.37
C PHE A 396 4.23 16.66 5.17
N LYS A 397 3.63 16.71 3.98
CA LYS A 397 2.51 15.82 3.59
C LYS A 397 3.04 14.43 3.27
N ASP A 398 2.19 13.43 3.42
CA ASP A 398 2.46 12.09 2.89
C ASP A 398 2.69 12.14 1.37
N GLY A 399 3.59 11.29 0.87
CA GLY A 399 4.04 11.23 -0.51
C GLY A 399 5.18 12.21 -0.86
N GLU A 400 5.55 13.11 0.05
CA GLU A 400 6.69 14.02 -0.19
C GLU A 400 8.02 13.29 -0.09
N LEU A 401 8.91 13.53 -1.07
CA LEU A 401 10.27 13.01 -1.09
C LEU A 401 11.21 14.03 -0.46
N LEU A 402 11.94 13.64 0.58
CA LEU A 402 12.76 14.54 1.37
C LEU A 402 14.21 14.10 1.40
N LYS A 403 15.13 15.06 1.42
CA LYS A 403 16.53 14.85 1.83
C LYS A 403 17.00 16.01 2.70
N MET A 404 17.97 15.76 3.57
CA MET A 404 18.60 16.84 4.34
C MET A 404 19.73 17.48 3.54
N VAL A 405 19.90 18.80 3.64
CA VAL A 405 21.02 19.53 3.04
C VAL A 405 22.35 18.88 3.46
N GLY A 406 23.17 18.51 2.47
CA GLY A 406 24.48 17.90 2.69
C GLY A 406 24.46 16.43 3.10
N ASN A 407 23.28 15.78 3.14
CA ASN A 407 23.13 14.35 3.39
C ASN A 407 22.51 13.67 2.15
N PRO A 408 23.10 12.55 1.66
CA PRO A 408 22.59 11.86 0.48
C PRO A 408 21.34 10.99 0.74
N SER A 409 20.98 10.72 1.99
CA SER A 409 19.83 9.89 2.33
C SER A 409 18.52 10.54 1.88
N VAL A 410 17.72 9.77 1.14
CA VAL A 410 16.39 10.17 0.65
C VAL A 410 15.32 9.40 1.41
N TYR A 411 14.22 10.07 1.71
CA TYR A 411 13.08 9.52 2.43
C TYR A 411 11.79 9.85 1.68
N VAL A 412 10.76 9.06 1.86
CA VAL A 412 9.37 9.46 1.54
C VAL A 412 8.56 9.54 2.83
N VAL A 413 7.71 10.55 2.95
CA VAL A 413 6.81 10.70 4.10
C VAL A 413 5.60 9.79 3.89
N SER A 414 5.25 8.99 4.90
CA SER A 414 4.08 8.12 4.89
C SER A 414 3.51 8.02 6.30
N GLU A 415 2.24 8.34 6.46
CA GLU A 415 1.56 8.42 7.76
C GLU A 415 2.31 9.32 8.76
N GLY A 416 2.91 10.40 8.24
CA GLY A 416 3.73 11.32 9.03
C GLY A 416 5.11 10.80 9.45
N VAL A 417 5.53 9.60 9.03
CA VAL A 417 6.84 8.99 9.33
C VAL A 417 7.73 9.01 8.08
N LEU A 418 9.04 9.18 8.24
CA LEU A 418 10.02 9.06 7.14
C LEU A 418 10.32 7.58 6.88
N ARG A 419 10.06 7.13 5.65
CA ARG A 419 10.46 5.81 5.16
C ARG A 419 11.74 5.97 4.34
N PRO A 420 12.92 5.49 4.82
CA PRO A 420 14.18 5.58 4.07
C PRO A 420 14.09 4.88 2.71
N ILE A 421 14.68 5.49 1.69
CA ILE A 421 14.85 4.88 0.37
C ILE A 421 16.31 4.42 0.27
N PRO A 422 16.60 3.10 0.32
CA PRO A 422 17.95 2.59 0.60
C PRO A 422 18.93 2.76 -0.57
N SER A 423 18.46 2.97 -1.80
CA SER A 423 19.31 3.14 -2.97
C SER A 423 18.65 3.95 -4.09
N ALA A 424 19.47 4.46 -5.00
CA ALA A 424 19.02 5.06 -6.26
C ALA A 424 18.17 4.07 -7.10
N ASP A 425 18.57 2.80 -7.13
CA ASP A 425 17.83 1.77 -7.87
C ASP A 425 16.41 1.56 -7.29
N VAL A 426 16.24 1.60 -5.95
CA VAL A 426 14.91 1.57 -5.34
C VAL A 426 14.15 2.86 -5.67
N PHE A 427 14.80 4.01 -5.58
CA PHE A 427 14.17 5.28 -5.91
C PHE A 427 13.61 5.30 -7.35
N GLU A 428 14.45 4.95 -8.32
CA GLU A 428 14.11 4.91 -9.75
C GLU A 428 13.17 3.75 -10.08
N GLY A 429 13.35 2.61 -9.43
CA GLY A 429 12.45 1.45 -9.53
C GLY A 429 11.04 1.79 -9.07
N MET A 430 10.86 2.58 -8.01
CA MET A 430 9.53 3.08 -7.61
C MET A 430 9.01 4.19 -8.54
N GLY A 431 9.68 4.49 -9.66
CA GLY A 431 9.29 5.57 -10.57
C GLY A 431 9.34 6.96 -9.94
N TYR A 432 10.01 7.12 -8.79
CA TYR A 432 10.26 8.44 -8.23
C TYR A 432 11.22 9.23 -9.12
N ARG A 433 11.08 10.55 -9.06
CA ARG A 433 11.82 11.49 -9.89
C ARG A 433 12.72 12.37 -9.03
N TRP A 434 14.00 12.45 -9.39
CA TRP A 434 15.01 13.17 -8.61
C TRP A 434 14.65 14.66 -8.44
N GLU A 435 14.00 15.26 -9.43
CA GLU A 435 13.51 16.64 -9.38
C GLU A 435 12.37 16.86 -8.37
N ASN A 436 11.70 15.80 -7.92
CA ASN A 436 10.65 15.88 -6.90
C ASN A 436 11.19 15.82 -5.48
N ILE A 437 12.50 15.60 -5.29
CA ILE A 437 13.11 15.59 -3.96
C ILE A 437 13.20 17.02 -3.42
N ILE A 438 12.61 17.21 -2.25
CA ILE A 438 12.68 18.45 -1.48
C ILE A 438 13.89 18.37 -0.54
N GLU A 439 14.89 19.19 -0.83
CA GLU A 439 16.03 19.38 0.06
C GLU A 439 15.64 20.34 1.20
N THR A 440 15.77 19.89 2.45
CA THR A 440 15.27 20.61 3.63
C THR A 440 16.28 20.63 4.79
N THR A 441 15.93 21.35 5.86
CA THR A 441 16.75 21.50 7.07
C THR A 441 16.56 20.33 8.04
N GLU A 442 17.57 20.07 8.88
CA GLU A 442 17.50 19.07 9.96
C GLU A 442 16.30 19.29 10.88
N LYS A 443 16.05 20.55 11.27
CA LYS A 443 14.93 20.93 12.14
C LYS A 443 13.55 20.61 11.54
N ALA A 444 13.41 20.73 10.22
CA ALA A 444 12.18 20.38 9.53
C ALA A 444 12.03 18.87 9.38
N LEU A 445 13.14 18.17 9.09
CA LEU A 445 13.15 16.72 8.98
C LEU A 445 12.83 16.04 10.32
N SER A 446 13.30 16.61 11.44
CA SER A 446 13.05 16.10 12.80
C SER A 446 11.59 16.22 13.26
N LEU A 447 10.69 16.76 12.43
CA LEU A 447 9.24 16.72 12.67
C LEU A 447 8.63 15.35 12.43
N HIS A 448 9.39 14.46 11.79
CA HIS A 448 8.96 13.13 11.41
C HIS A 448 9.90 12.10 12.04
N GLU A 449 9.33 11.09 12.67
CA GLU A 449 10.12 9.94 13.13
C GLU A 449 10.65 9.16 11.92
N ILE A 450 11.79 8.48 12.08
CA ILE A 450 12.33 7.59 11.05
C ILE A 450 11.75 6.20 11.27
N GLY A 451 11.01 5.70 10.28
CA GLY A 451 10.45 4.36 10.25
C GLY A 451 11.30 3.40 9.43
N GLU A 452 10.71 2.28 9.04
CA GLU A 452 11.38 1.26 8.26
C GLU A 452 11.62 1.69 6.81
N ALA A 453 12.69 1.18 6.21
CA ALA A 453 13.02 1.46 4.81
C ALA A 453 11.99 0.87 3.83
N LEU A 454 11.92 1.48 2.65
CA LEU A 454 11.21 0.93 1.51
C LEU A 454 12.07 -0.08 0.74
N TYR A 455 11.38 -1.00 0.07
CA TYR A 455 11.99 -2.12 -0.60
C TYR A 455 11.21 -2.48 -1.87
N ILE A 456 11.91 -2.91 -2.92
CA ILE A 456 11.33 -3.48 -4.15
C ILE A 456 12.02 -4.81 -4.43
N LEU A 457 11.28 -5.81 -4.91
CA LEU A 457 11.87 -7.00 -5.51
C LEU A 457 12.42 -6.72 -6.91
N SER A 458 13.58 -7.28 -7.23
CA SER A 458 14.08 -7.30 -8.61
C SER A 458 13.06 -8.01 -9.52
N GLY A 459 12.50 -7.27 -10.49
CA GLY A 459 11.52 -7.79 -11.46
C GLY A 459 10.07 -7.36 -11.24
N ASP A 460 9.77 -6.66 -10.15
CA ASP A 460 8.40 -6.24 -9.80
C ASP A 460 8.02 -4.86 -10.33
N VAL A 461 8.95 -4.15 -10.97
CA VAL A 461 8.65 -2.90 -11.67
C VAL A 461 8.92 -3.15 -13.14
N GLU A 462 7.87 -3.55 -13.85
CA GLU A 462 7.82 -3.28 -15.27
C GLU A 462 7.73 -1.76 -15.44
N THR A 463 8.89 -1.11 -15.48
CA THR A 463 8.96 0.23 -16.05
C THR A 463 8.41 0.09 -17.46
N ALA A 464 7.36 0.85 -17.77
CA ALA A 464 6.81 0.90 -19.11
C ALA A 464 7.94 1.41 -20.03
N GLY A 465 8.67 0.47 -20.64
CA GLY A 465 9.67 0.77 -21.65
C GLY A 465 8.98 1.45 -22.82
N ASN A 466 9.45 2.66 -23.12
CA ASN A 466 9.21 3.51 -24.30
C ASN A 466 8.12 3.09 -25.30
#